data_AF-A0A4Y2QS46-F1
#
_entry.id   AF-A0A4Y2QS46-F1
#
_cell.length_a   1.000
_cell.length_b   1.000
_cell.length_c   1.000
_cell.angle_alpha   90.00
_cell.angle_beta   90.00
_cell.angle_gamma   90.00
#
_symmetry.space_group_name_H-M   'P 1'
#
loop_
_entity.id
_entity.type
_entity.pdbx_description
1 polymer ?
#
loop_
_entity_poly.entity_id
_entity_poly.type
_entity_poly.pdbx_seq_one_letter_code
_entity_poly.pdbx_strand_id
1 'polypeptide(L)'
;MGTLSMPIDEAAETPKCSPGTSNTISPFDISPVPNIKKRTTTRGHKATRSSLITGSPYKDQLTKSLEKSAPKKTSLSVPGVRNLPGAGVGRPRAFKKENSTHETIRFIIGLIRLL
;
A
#
# COMPACT_ATOMS: atom_id res chain seq x y z
N MET A 1 -29.20 -71.82 -41.03
CA MET A 1 -28.92 -71.01 -39.82
C MET A 1 -27.65 -70.22 -40.09
N GLY A 2 -27.78 -68.98 -40.60
CA GLY A 2 -26.64 -68.15 -40.97
C GLY A 2 -26.14 -67.33 -39.78
N THR A 3 -24.82 -67.30 -39.55
CA THR A 3 -24.17 -66.46 -38.55
C THR A 3 -23.82 -65.11 -39.17
N LEU A 4 -24.39 -64.02 -38.65
CA LEU A 4 -23.95 -62.66 -38.96
C LEU A 4 -22.61 -62.42 -38.24
N SER A 5 -21.50 -62.38 -38.97
CA SER A 5 -20.21 -61.98 -38.41
C SER A 5 -20.04 -60.47 -38.54
N MET A 6 -20.04 -59.76 -37.42
CA MET A 6 -19.59 -58.36 -37.36
C MET A 6 -18.09 -58.31 -37.67
N PRO A 7 -17.60 -57.40 -38.54
CA PRO A 7 -16.18 -57.11 -38.60
C PRO A 7 -15.78 -56.40 -37.30
N ILE A 8 -14.84 -56.98 -36.57
CA ILE A 8 -14.18 -56.31 -35.46
C ILE A 8 -13.04 -55.55 -36.11
N ASP A 9 -13.16 -54.22 -36.18
CA ASP A 9 -12.03 -53.39 -36.55
C ASP A 9 -10.88 -53.68 -35.58
N GLU A 10 -9.82 -54.28 -36.12
CA GLU A 10 -8.55 -54.53 -35.44
C GLU A 10 -7.81 -53.18 -35.27
N ALA A 11 -8.42 -52.29 -34.49
CA ALA A 11 -7.76 -51.13 -33.93
C ALA A 11 -7.70 -51.33 -32.42
N ALA A 12 -7.00 -52.39 -32.00
CA ALA A 12 -6.45 -52.45 -30.65
C ALA A 12 -5.29 -51.44 -30.59
N GLU A 13 -5.62 -50.15 -30.61
CA GLU A 13 -4.69 -49.11 -30.24
C GLU A 13 -4.27 -49.38 -28.80
N THR A 14 -3.08 -49.96 -28.64
CA THR A 14 -2.32 -49.81 -27.40
C THR A 14 -2.35 -48.33 -27.05
N PRO A 15 -2.71 -47.91 -25.82
CA PRO A 15 -2.59 -46.51 -25.45
C PRO A 15 -1.12 -46.15 -25.63
N LYS A 16 -0.81 -45.41 -26.71
CA LYS A 16 0.55 -44.91 -26.93
C LYS A 16 0.84 -43.99 -25.76
N CYS A 17 1.63 -44.48 -24.83
CA CYS A 17 2.28 -43.64 -23.85
C CYS A 17 3.04 -42.60 -24.67
N SER A 18 2.57 -41.36 -24.64
CA SER A 18 3.35 -40.24 -25.14
C SER A 18 4.70 -40.33 -24.45
N PRO A 19 5.82 -39.91 -25.08
CA PRO A 19 7.03 -39.61 -24.34
C PRO A 19 6.73 -38.44 -23.41
N GLY A 20 6.03 -38.72 -22.31
CA GLY A 20 6.00 -37.86 -21.15
C GLY A 20 7.45 -37.74 -20.75
N THR A 21 7.91 -36.51 -20.55
CA THR A 21 9.29 -36.23 -20.17
C THR A 21 9.56 -36.90 -18.82
N SER A 22 9.94 -38.17 -18.84
CA SER A 22 10.36 -38.92 -17.67
C SER A 22 11.77 -38.47 -17.35
N ASN A 23 11.89 -37.22 -16.91
CA ASN A 23 13.13 -36.71 -16.37
C ASN A 23 13.30 -37.40 -15.01
N THR A 24 14.00 -38.52 -15.01
CA THR A 24 14.54 -39.10 -13.78
C THR A 24 15.56 -38.09 -13.24
N ILE A 25 15.12 -37.24 -12.31
CA ILE A 25 15.95 -36.19 -11.70
C ILE A 25 16.70 -36.84 -10.55
N SER A 26 18.03 -36.78 -10.59
CA SER A 26 18.89 -37.15 -9.47
C SER A 26 18.80 -36.09 -8.37
N PRO A 27 18.94 -36.44 -7.08
CA PRO A 27 19.02 -35.44 -6.02
C PRO A 27 20.12 -34.39 -6.24
N PHE A 28 21.17 -34.75 -6.99
CA PHE A 28 22.28 -33.85 -7.34
C PHE A 28 21.93 -32.85 -8.46
N ASP A 29 20.86 -33.09 -9.21
CA ASP A 29 20.40 -32.18 -10.26
C ASP A 29 19.60 -30.99 -9.69
N ILE A 30 19.29 -31.02 -8.39
CA ILE A 30 18.54 -29.97 -7.69
C ILE A 30 19.53 -28.90 -7.21
N SER A 31 19.29 -27.65 -7.56
CA SER A 31 20.10 -26.53 -7.07
C SER A 31 19.94 -26.35 -5.56
N PRO A 32 21.01 -25.91 -4.86
CA PRO A 32 20.93 -25.70 -3.41
C PRO A 32 19.92 -24.60 -3.07
N VAL A 33 19.35 -24.70 -1.87
CA VAL A 33 18.34 -23.75 -1.38
C VAL A 33 18.87 -22.31 -1.49
N PRO A 34 18.18 -21.42 -2.21
CA PRO A 34 18.63 -20.05 -2.38
C PRO A 34 18.71 -19.35 -1.02
N ASN A 35 19.77 -18.57 -0.81
CA ASN A 35 19.96 -17.84 0.43
C ASN A 35 18.87 -16.76 0.60
N ILE A 36 18.01 -16.93 1.60
CA ILE A 36 16.96 -15.98 1.97
C ILE A 36 17.61 -14.80 2.69
N LYS A 37 18.15 -13.86 1.92
CA LYS A 37 18.56 -12.56 2.45
C LYS A 37 17.33 -11.80 2.95
N LYS A 38 17.39 -11.29 4.18
CA LYS A 38 16.35 -10.38 4.68
C LYS A 38 16.36 -9.12 3.82
N ARG A 39 15.29 -8.90 3.05
CA ARG A 39 15.08 -7.68 2.29
C ARG A 39 14.59 -6.60 3.24
N THR A 40 15.35 -5.52 3.39
CA THR A 40 14.85 -4.28 3.99
C THR A 40 13.79 -3.71 3.06
N THR A 41 12.52 -3.78 3.47
CA THR A 41 11.43 -3.09 2.77
C THR A 41 11.36 -1.66 3.29
N THR A 42 11.15 -0.69 2.40
CA THR A 42 10.90 0.70 2.80
C THR A 42 9.47 0.80 3.36
N ARG A 43 9.25 0.19 4.53
CA ARG A 43 8.00 0.33 5.29
C ARG A 43 7.95 1.75 5.83
N GLY A 44 7.33 2.64 5.05
CA GLY A 44 7.29 4.07 5.37
C GLY A 44 7.10 4.99 4.17
N HIS A 45 6.69 4.48 3.00
CA HIS A 45 6.25 5.36 1.91
C HIS A 45 5.17 6.30 2.43
N LYS A 46 5.43 7.61 2.33
CA LYS A 46 4.47 8.63 2.73
C LYS A 46 3.29 8.60 1.76
N ALA A 47 2.09 8.84 2.28
CA ALA A 47 0.90 8.96 1.44
C ALA A 47 1.14 10.02 0.36
N THR A 48 1.01 9.62 -0.91
CA THR A 48 1.03 10.56 -2.03
C THR A 48 -0.14 11.51 -1.87
N ARG A 49 0.13 12.82 -1.82
CA ARG A 49 -0.95 13.82 -1.86
C ARG A 49 -1.63 13.73 -3.23
N SER A 50 -2.91 13.42 -3.26
CA SER A 50 -3.69 13.43 -4.50
C SER A 50 -3.85 14.88 -4.99
N SER A 51 -3.48 15.15 -6.23
CA SER A 51 -3.87 16.36 -6.93
C SER A 51 -5.17 16.10 -7.70
N LEU A 52 -6.14 17.02 -7.62
CA LEU A 52 -7.29 17.00 -8.53
C LEU A 52 -6.78 17.38 -9.92
N ILE A 53 -7.02 16.50 -10.91
CA ILE A 53 -6.67 16.76 -12.31
C ILE A 53 -7.70 17.76 -12.86
N THR A 54 -7.38 19.05 -12.74
CA THR A 54 -8.22 20.19 -13.15
C THR A 54 -8.43 20.30 -14.66
N GLY A 55 -7.63 19.58 -15.46
CA GLY A 55 -7.75 19.51 -16.92
C GLY A 55 -8.65 18.38 -17.44
N SER A 56 -9.39 17.67 -16.58
CA SER A 56 -10.26 16.58 -17.02
C SER A 56 -11.61 17.09 -17.54
N PRO A 57 -12.24 16.42 -18.51
CA PRO A 57 -13.61 16.74 -18.99
C PRO A 57 -14.67 16.76 -17.87
N TYR A 58 -14.35 16.16 -16.71
CA TYR A 58 -15.21 16.06 -15.54
C TYR A 58 -15.17 17.30 -14.63
N LYS A 59 -14.23 18.23 -14.83
CA LYS A 59 -13.98 19.37 -13.93
C LYS A 59 -15.22 20.27 -13.74
N ASP A 60 -15.98 20.55 -14.81
CA ASP A 60 -17.16 21.42 -14.70
C ASP A 60 -18.35 20.72 -14.03
N GLN A 61 -18.50 19.41 -14.19
CA GLN A 61 -19.54 18.64 -13.50
C GLN A 61 -19.26 18.55 -11.99
N LEU A 62 -17.99 18.33 -11.62
CA LEU A 62 -17.54 18.31 -10.24
C LEU A 62 -17.77 19.65 -9.54
N THR A 63 -17.41 20.75 -10.20
CA THR A 63 -17.55 22.11 -9.63
C THR A 63 -19.02 22.44 -9.38
N LYS A 64 -19.90 22.19 -10.36
CA LYS A 64 -21.36 22.37 -10.22
C LYS A 64 -21.96 21.51 -9.09
N SER A 65 -21.47 20.27 -8.93
CA SER A 65 -21.94 19.38 -7.87
C SER A 65 -21.51 19.88 -6.49
N LEU A 66 -20.28 20.36 -6.35
CA LEU A 66 -19.77 20.93 -5.10
C LEU A 66 -20.57 22.17 -4.69
N GLU A 67 -20.81 23.09 -5.63
CA GLU A 67 -21.65 24.29 -5.42
C GLU A 67 -23.08 23.94 -5.03
N LYS A 68 -23.66 22.90 -5.65
CA LYS A 68 -25.01 22.40 -5.33
C LYS A 68 -25.10 21.77 -3.93
N SER A 69 -24.05 21.07 -3.53
CA SER A 69 -23.98 20.38 -2.23
C SER A 69 -23.56 21.29 -1.08
N ALA A 70 -23.07 22.49 -1.37
CA ALA A 70 -22.72 23.47 -0.36
C ALA A 70 -23.96 23.75 0.52
N PRO A 71 -23.82 23.74 1.86
CA PRO A 71 -24.94 23.98 2.74
C PRO A 71 -25.51 25.36 2.44
N LYS A 72 -26.72 25.41 1.89
CA LYS A 72 -27.51 26.65 1.81
C LYS A 72 -27.58 27.15 3.25
N LYS A 73 -27.11 28.37 3.50
CA LYS A 73 -27.34 29.04 4.78
C LYS A 73 -28.85 29.27 4.90
N THR A 74 -29.58 28.25 5.31
CA THR A 74 -30.97 28.36 5.72
C THR A 74 -30.93 29.18 6.99
N SER A 75 -31.27 30.47 6.88
CA SER A 75 -31.40 31.35 8.02
C SER A 75 -32.64 30.98 8.82
N LEU A 76 -32.60 29.85 9.53
CA LEU A 76 -33.47 29.60 10.68
C LEU A 76 -32.94 30.46 11.82
N SER A 77 -33.21 31.76 11.73
CA SER A 77 -32.94 32.73 12.79
C SER A 77 -33.92 32.48 13.92
N VAL A 78 -33.52 31.69 14.92
CA VAL A 78 -34.01 31.85 16.29
C VAL A 78 -33.03 32.78 17.00
N PRO A 79 -33.38 34.03 17.34
CA PRO A 79 -32.50 34.91 18.09
C PRO A 79 -32.61 34.52 19.57
N GLY A 80 -31.78 33.58 20.00
CA GLY A 80 -31.80 33.05 21.35
C GLY A 80 -30.41 32.85 21.94
N VAL A 81 -29.87 33.93 22.50
CA VAL A 81 -28.87 33.98 23.58
C VAL A 81 -27.53 33.26 23.33
N ARG A 82 -26.53 34.09 23.05
CA ARG A 82 -25.09 33.80 23.05
C ARG A 82 -24.64 33.20 24.38
N ASN A 83 -23.93 32.06 24.33
CA ASN A 83 -22.70 31.75 25.08
C ASN A 83 -22.27 30.31 24.76
N LEU A 84 -21.32 30.12 23.84
CA LEU A 84 -20.52 28.90 23.78
C LEU A 84 -19.06 29.29 23.49
N PRO A 85 -18.09 28.84 24.31
CA PRO A 85 -16.73 29.33 24.27
C PRO A 85 -16.06 28.95 22.96
N GLY A 86 -15.56 29.97 22.27
CA GLY A 86 -14.92 29.86 20.97
C GLY A 86 -13.70 28.95 21.02
N ALA A 87 -13.73 27.97 20.13
CA ALA A 87 -12.59 27.18 19.70
C ALA A 87 -11.41 28.09 19.32
N GLY A 88 -10.40 28.12 20.17
CA GLY A 88 -9.11 28.73 19.89
C GLY A 88 -8.37 27.92 18.84
N VAL A 89 -8.39 28.42 17.61
CA VAL A 89 -7.52 28.03 16.50
C VAL A 89 -6.06 28.07 16.98
N GLY A 90 -5.40 26.90 16.94
CA GLY A 90 -4.03 26.72 17.41
C GLY A 90 -3.05 27.64 16.68
N ARG A 91 -2.27 28.40 17.45
CA ARG A 91 -0.99 28.96 16.99
C ARG A 91 0.08 27.87 17.18
N PRO A 92 0.97 27.61 16.20
CA PRO A 92 2.17 26.84 16.51
C PRO A 92 3.01 27.66 17.49
N ARG A 93 3.33 27.06 18.65
CA ARG A 93 4.31 27.62 19.58
C ARG A 93 5.63 27.78 18.83
N ALA A 94 6.18 29.00 18.82
CA ALA A 94 7.56 29.20 18.43
C ALA A 94 8.44 28.36 19.38
N PHE A 95 9.16 27.37 18.84
CA PHE A 95 10.19 26.68 19.62
C PHE A 95 11.31 27.69 19.87
N LYS A 96 11.40 28.21 21.10
CA LYS A 96 12.61 28.88 21.56
C LYS A 96 13.72 27.83 21.53
N LYS A 97 14.72 28.05 20.68
CA LYS A 97 15.98 27.29 20.72
C LYS A 97 16.66 27.61 22.05
N GLU A 98 16.56 26.70 23.00
CA GLU A 98 17.36 26.77 24.23
C GLU A 98 18.80 26.42 23.91
N ASN A 99 19.73 27.32 24.22
CA ASN A 99 21.16 27.15 23.97
C ASN A 99 21.83 26.30 25.08
N SER A 100 21.14 25.31 25.65
CA SER A 100 21.63 24.52 26.81
C SER A 100 22.69 23.47 26.44
N THR A 101 22.99 23.34 25.15
CA THR A 101 23.84 22.26 24.65
C THR A 101 25.31 22.50 24.93
N HIS A 102 25.80 23.74 24.94
CA HIS A 102 27.24 23.99 25.01
C HIS A 102 27.85 23.72 26.38
N GLU A 103 27.14 24.02 27.47
CA GLU A 103 27.53 23.70 28.85
C GLU A 103 27.54 22.19 29.09
N THR A 104 26.46 21.52 28.68
CA THR A 104 26.28 20.06 28.82
C THR A 104 27.33 19.29 28.01
N ILE A 105 27.64 19.73 26.79
CA ILE A 105 28.69 19.15 25.96
C ILE A 105 30.06 19.35 26.58
N ARG A 106 30.37 20.55 27.12
CA ARG A 106 31.63 20.81 27.83
C ARG A 106 31.80 19.91 29.05
N PHE A 107 30.73 19.70 29.82
CA PHE A 107 30.74 18.80 30.98
C PHE A 107 31.01 17.34 30.59
N ILE A 108 30.35 16.82 29.55
CA ILE A 108 30.56 15.43 29.08
C ILE A 108 31.98 15.23 28.56
N ILE A 109 32.53 16.18 27.80
CA ILE A 109 33.92 16.12 27.32
C ILE A 109 34.92 16.14 28.49
N GLY A 110 34.65 16.95 29.53
CA GLY A 110 35.47 16.98 30.74
C GLY A 110 35.48 15.64 31.49
N LEU A 111 34.33 14.97 31.61
CA LEU A 111 34.22 13.67 32.27
C LEU A 111 35.02 12.58 31.53
N ILE A 112 34.97 12.57 30.20
CA ILE A 112 35.71 11.59 29.38
C ILE A 112 37.23 11.79 29.49
N ARG A 113 37.71 13.02 29.66
CA ARG A 113 39.16 13.30 29.80
C ARG A 113 39.74 13.00 31.18
N LEU A 114 38.89 12.76 32.19
CA LEU A 114 39.32 12.46 33.56
C LEU A 114 39.39 10.95 33.85
N LEU A 115 38.81 10.12 32.97
CA LEU A 115 39.00 8.66 32.93
C LEU A 115 40.28 8.31 32.17
#